data_AF-A0A398B673-F1
#
_entry.id   AF-A0A398B673-F1
#
_cell.length_a   1.000
_cell.length_b   1.000
_cell.length_c   1.000
_cell.angle_alpha   90.00
_cell.angle_beta   90.00
_cell.angle_gamma   90.00
#
_symmetry.space_group_name_H-M   'P 1'
#
loop_
_entity.id
_entity.type
_entity.pdbx_description
1 polymer ?
#
loop_
_entity_poly.entity_id
_entity_poly.type
_entity_poly.pdbx_seq_one_letter_code
_entity_poly.pdbx_strand_id
1 'polypeptide(L)' 'MKFQYYNDTKRDISIHPGTTLHGCECDTSPIQHGEVRTFILPPGTFPFVKMWDYGEENGLSILVSPIKE' A
#
# COMPACT_ATOMS: atom_id res chain seq x y z
N MET A 1 0.39 -12.80 -6.84
CA MET A 1 1.53 -11.98 -7.33
C MET A 1 2.14 -11.22 -6.16
N LYS A 2 3.42 -10.84 -6.18
CA LYS A 2 4.03 -9.97 -5.16
C LYS A 2 4.26 -8.58 -5.73
N PHE A 3 3.84 -7.54 -5.01
CA PHE A 3 4.14 -6.15 -5.31
C PHE A 3 4.99 -5.58 -4.17
N GLN A 4 6.09 -4.91 -4.48
CA GLN A 4 6.96 -4.29 -3.50
C GLN A 4 6.92 -2.78 -3.66
N TYR A 5 6.73 -2.09 -2.55
CA TYR A 5 6.73 -0.63 -2.48
C TYR A 5 7.87 -0.17 -1.58
N TYR A 6 8.71 0.74 -2.08
CA TYR A 6 9.77 1.38 -1.30
C TYR A 6 9.33 2.79 -0.92
N ASN A 7 9.37 3.13 0.36
CA ASN A 7 8.96 4.46 0.82
C ASN A 7 10.11 5.47 0.78
N ASP A 8 10.18 6.24 -0.30
CA ASP A 8 11.12 7.35 -0.50
C ASP A 8 10.53 8.74 -0.14
N THR A 9 9.32 8.78 0.44
CA THR A 9 8.57 10.02 0.64
C THR A 9 9.05 10.89 1.81
N LYS A 10 10.00 10.40 2.61
CA LYS A 10 10.48 11.00 3.88
C LYS A 10 9.39 11.17 4.94
N ARG A 11 8.24 10.53 4.77
CA ARG A 11 7.11 10.49 5.70
C ARG A 11 6.68 9.05 5.92
N ASP A 12 6.02 8.78 7.04
CA ASP A 12 5.39 7.48 7.25
C ASP A 12 4.10 7.38 6.42
N ILE A 13 3.84 6.19 5.88
CA ILE A 13 2.67 5.94 5.02
C ILE A 13 1.76 4.92 5.71
N SER A 14 0.52 5.31 5.97
CA SER A 14 -0.51 4.40 6.48
C SER A 14 -1.03 3.47 5.38
N ILE A 15 -1.44 2.24 5.75
CA ILE A 15 -2.10 1.32 4.84
C ILE A 15 -3.60 1.63 4.83
N HIS A 16 -4.14 1.99 3.67
CA HIS A 16 -5.57 2.20 3.51
C HIS A 16 -6.33 0.87 3.73
N PRO A 17 -7.40 0.83 4.54
CA PRO A 17 -8.14 -0.40 4.87
C PRO A 17 -8.66 -1.17 3.64
N GLY A 18 -8.96 -0.44 2.56
CA GLY A 18 -9.31 -1.02 1.26
C GLY A 18 -8.30 -2.05 0.75
N THR A 19 -7.02 -1.96 1.13
CA THR A 19 -5.99 -2.93 0.73
C THR A 19 -6.32 -4.34 1.20
N THR A 20 -6.58 -4.51 2.50
CA THR A 20 -6.93 -5.81 3.08
C THR A 20 -8.35 -6.22 2.72
N LEU A 21 -9.30 -5.27 2.66
CA LEU A 21 -10.68 -5.53 2.25
C LEU A 21 -10.79 -6.05 0.81
N HIS A 22 -9.92 -5.64 -0.10
CA HIS A 22 -9.89 -6.13 -1.48
C HIS A 22 -9.12 -7.46 -1.63
N GLY A 23 -8.66 -8.07 -0.53
CA GLY A 23 -7.98 -9.37 -0.52
C GLY A 23 -6.48 -9.30 -0.76
N CYS A 24 -5.85 -8.13 -0.60
CA CYS A 24 -4.39 -8.02 -0.58
C CYS A 24 -3.86 -8.28 0.83
N GLU A 25 -2.85 -9.15 0.97
CA GLU A 25 -2.22 -9.44 2.26
C GLU A 25 -0.92 -8.64 2.42
N CYS A 26 -0.74 -7.97 3.56
CA CYS A 26 0.47 -7.24 3.91
C CYS A 26 0.51 -6.97 5.43
N ASP A 27 1.67 -6.56 5.96
CA ASP A 27 1.72 -5.90 7.27
C ASP A 27 0.97 -4.57 7.19
N THR A 28 0.06 -4.31 8.14
CA THR A 28 -0.77 -3.10 8.20
C THR A 28 -0.16 -1.99 9.05
N SER A 29 1.02 -2.20 9.66
CA SER A 29 1.78 -1.14 10.31
C SER A 29 2.13 -0.02 9.30
N PRO A 30 2.30 1.24 9.74
CA PRO A 30 2.78 2.29 8.85
C PRO A 30 4.10 1.90 8.17
N ILE A 31 4.26 2.23 6.89
CA ILE A 31 5.51 2.03 6.15
C ILE A 31 6.44 3.19 6.49
N GLN A 32 7.55 2.91 7.16
CA GLN A 32 8.52 3.92 7.55
C GLN A 32 9.35 4.40 6.37
N HIS A 33 9.92 5.61 6.45
CA HIS A 33 10.84 6.08 5.41
C HIS A 33 12.03 5.11 5.25
N GLY A 34 12.31 4.70 4.01
CA GLY A 34 13.35 3.74 3.68
C GLY A 34 12.94 2.28 3.84
N GLU A 35 11.73 1.99 4.30
CA GLU A 35 11.19 0.64 4.38
C GLU A 35 10.71 0.15 3.02
N VAL A 36 10.89 -1.16 2.76
CA VAL A 36 10.22 -1.87 1.67
C VAL A 36 9.03 -2.65 2.26
N ARG A 37 7.82 -2.35 1.78
CA ARG A 37 6.62 -3.12 2.09
C ARG A 37 6.31 -4.09 0.96
N THR A 38 6.05 -5.34 1.32
CA THR A 38 5.58 -6.37 0.38
C THR A 38 4.07 -6.56 0.52
N PHE A 39 3.38 -6.53 -0.61
CA PHE A 39 1.95 -6.78 -0.78
C PHE A 39 1.76 -8.07 -1.58
N ILE A 40 0.98 -8.99 -1.05
CA ILE A 40 0.66 -10.27 -1.68
C ILE A 40 -0.73 -10.18 -2.28
N LEU A 41 -0.80 -10.24 -3.60
CA LEU A 41 -2.05 -10.15 -4.35
C LEU A 41 -2.59 -11.54 -4.70
N PRO A 42 -3.93 -11.70 -4.77
CA PRO A 42 -4.56 -12.91 -5.27
C PRO A 42 -4.01 -13.36 -6.64
N PRO A 43 -4.00 -14.67 -6.94
CA PRO A 43 -3.59 -15.18 -8.24
C PRO A 43 -4.42 -14.57 -9.40
N GLY A 44 -3.76 -14.31 -10.54
CA GLY A 44 -4.43 -13.77 -11.74
C GLY A 44 -4.89 -12.31 -11.61
N THR A 45 -4.30 -11.54 -10.70
CA THR A 45 -4.59 -10.11 -10.51
C THR A 45 -3.32 -9.27 -10.59
N PHE A 46 -3.49 -7.98 -10.91
CA PHE A 46 -2.43 -6.98 -11.02
C PHE A 46 -2.59 -5.88 -9.96
N PRO A 47 -1.47 -5.26 -9.52
CA PRO A 47 -1.54 -4.18 -8.55
C PRO A 47 -2.05 -2.89 -9.19
N PHE A 48 -3.18 -2.42 -8.70
CA PHE A 48 -3.57 -1.03 -8.81
C PHE A 48 -3.15 -0.29 -7.54
N VAL A 49 -2.38 0.78 -7.69
CA VAL A 49 -1.82 1.53 -6.57
C VAL A 49 -2.37 2.95 -6.60
N LYS A 50 -2.87 3.41 -5.46
CA LYS A 50 -3.29 4.80 -5.27
C LYS A 50 -2.80 5.31 -3.94
N MET A 51 -2.29 6.55 -3.93
CA MET A 51 -1.83 7.22 -2.72
C MET A 51 -2.58 8.54 -2.56
N TRP A 52 -2.92 8.88 -1.33
CA TRP A 52 -3.48 10.18 -0.96
C TRP A 52 -2.53 10.89 -0.01
N ASP A 53 -2.48 12.21 -0.14
CA ASP A 53 -1.83 13.11 0.80
C ASP A 53 -2.91 13.91 1.51
N TYR A 54 -3.07 13.65 2.81
CA TYR A 54 -4.03 14.36 3.66
C TYR A 54 -3.38 15.55 4.41
N GLY A 55 -2.17 15.95 4.00
CA GLY A 55 -1.41 17.03 4.61
C GLY A 55 -0.60 16.58 5.83
N GLU A 56 0.08 17.53 6.48
CA GLU A 56 1.00 17.25 7.58
C GLU A 56 0.32 16.60 8.80
N GLU A 57 -0.92 16.97 9.10
CA GLU A 57 -1.64 16.46 10.27
C GLU A 57 -2.14 15.02 10.11
N ASN A 58 -2.50 14.62 8.90
CA ASN A 58 -3.17 13.34 8.62
C ASN A 58 -2.32 12.35 7.82
N GLY A 59 -1.19 12.81 7.27
CA GLY A 59 -0.18 11.97 6.65
C GLY A 59 -0.54 11.40 5.27
N LEU A 60 0.28 10.45 4.84
CA LEU A 60 0.10 9.72 3.59
C LEU A 60 -0.66 8.42 3.83
N SER A 61 -1.46 8.02 2.84
CA SER A 61 -2.14 6.71 2.85
C SER A 61 -2.04 6.03 1.50
N ILE A 62 -1.61 4.77 1.48
CA ILE A 62 -1.49 3.94 0.28
C ILE A 62 -2.58 2.87 0.24
N LEU A 63 -3.26 2.77 -0.90
CA LEU A 63 -4.13 1.66 -1.28
C LEU A 63 -3.42 0.81 -2.33
N VAL A 64 -3.33 -0.49 -2.07
CA VAL A 64 -2.98 -1.49 -3.09
C VAL A 64 -4.19 -2.38 -3.29
N SER A 65 -4.78 -2.34 -4.48
CA SER A 65 -5.95 -3.13 -4.84
C SER A 65 -5.60 -4.11 -5.96
N PRO A 66 -5.99 -5.39 -5.85
CA PRO A 66 -5.94 -6.30 -6.98
C PRO A 66 -6.99 -5.93 -8.02
N ILE A 67 -6.60 -5.87 -9.29
CA ILE A 67 -7.51 -5.74 -10.44
C ILE A 67 -7.30 -6.90 -11.40
N LYS A 68 -8.37 -7.30 -12.11
CA LYS A 68 -8.29 -8.22 -13.24
C LYS A 68 -8.13 -7.39 -14.51
N GLU A 69 -7.39 -7.91 -15.50
CA GLU A 69 -7.43 -7.38 -16.87
C GLU A 69 -8.83 -7.48 -17.47
#